data_AF-A0A5D4TP14-F1
#
_entry.id   AF-A0A5D4TP14-F1
#
_cell.length_a   1.000
_cell.length_b   1.000
_cell.length_c   1.000
_cell.angle_alpha   90.00
_cell.angle_beta   90.00
_cell.angle_gamma   90.00
#
_symmetry.space_group_name_H-M   'P 1'
#
loop_
_entity.id
_entity.type
_entity.pdbx_description
1 polymer ?
#
loop_
_entity_poly.entity_id
_entity_poly.type
_entity_poly.pdbx_seq_one_letter_code
_entity_poly.pdbx_strand_id
1 'polypeptide(L)' 'MKFFKSMSPKEKSHWNKSAVVGFYTYMGLLAVNYMSSLIIGRDLFSSAFIFFTGLVITLGYEASLNVKKG' A
#
# COMPACT_ATOMS: atom_id res chain seq x y z
N MET A 1 13.14 15.55 22.57
CA MET A 1 11.97 16.16 21.91
C MET A 1 11.17 15.06 21.23
N LYS A 2 9.85 15.04 21.34
CA LYS A 2 9.01 14.03 20.66
C LYS A 2 8.69 14.56 19.26
N PHE A 3 9.33 14.01 18.24
CA PHE A 3 9.14 14.43 16.84
C PHE A 3 7.78 13.99 16.27
N PHE A 4 7.09 13.04 16.93
CA PHE A 4 5.83 12.49 16.46
C PHE A 4 4.79 12.39 17.59
N LYS A 5 3.54 12.69 17.23
CA LYS A 5 2.37 12.47 18.08
C LYS A 5 2.13 10.96 18.21
N SER A 6 1.73 10.52 19.40
CA SER A 6 1.29 9.12 19.57
C SER A 6 -0.02 8.89 18.82
N MET A 7 -0.08 7.79 18.09
CA MET A 7 -1.27 7.36 17.38
C MET A 7 -2.38 6.97 18.36
N SER A 8 -3.60 7.44 18.14
CA SER A 8 -4.78 7.01 18.88
C SER A 8 -5.15 5.56 18.53
N PRO A 9 -5.93 4.85 19.36
CA PRO A 9 -6.37 3.49 19.05
C PRO A 9 -7.12 3.37 17.71
N LYS A 10 -7.87 4.40 17.33
CA LYS A 10 -8.59 4.46 16.03
C LYS A 10 -7.64 4.60 14.86
N GLU A 11 -6.72 5.56 14.94
CA GLU A 11 -5.68 5.75 13.91
C GLU A 11 -4.85 4.48 13.74
N LYS A 12 -4.47 3.80 14.85
CA LYS A 12 -3.74 2.52 14.79
C LYS A 12 -4.52 1.42 14.07
N SER A 13 -5.83 1.34 14.30
CA SER A 13 -6.70 0.40 13.60
C SER A 13 -6.79 0.70 12.10
N HIS A 14 -6.95 1.98 11.73
CA HIS A 14 -6.97 2.42 10.34
C HIS A 14 -5.65 2.12 9.64
N TRP A 15 -4.52 2.42 10.29
CA TRP A 15 -3.19 2.08 9.78
C TRP A 15 -3.05 0.59 9.49
N ASN A 16 -3.38 -0.28 10.46
CA ASN A 16 -3.29 -1.72 10.27
C ASN A 16 -4.14 -2.18 9.08
N LYS A 17 -5.36 -1.66 8.95
CA LYS A 17 -6.25 -1.99 7.82
C LYS A 17 -5.64 -1.54 6.49
N SER A 18 -5.13 -0.31 6.43
CA SER A 18 -4.51 0.25 5.23
C SER A 18 -3.23 -0.45 4.83
N ALA A 19 -2.37 -0.79 5.79
CA ALA A 19 -1.14 -1.53 5.57
C ALA A 19 -1.43 -2.92 4.98
N VAL A 20 -2.46 -3.60 5.50
CA VAL A 20 -2.91 -4.90 4.95
C VAL A 20 -3.40 -4.74 3.51
N VAL A 21 -4.22 -3.72 3.22
CA VAL A 21 -4.72 -3.47 1.86
C VAL A 21 -3.56 -3.19 0.89
N GLY A 22 -2.66 -2.27 1.24
CA GLY A 22 -1.53 -1.94 0.37
C GLY A 22 -0.52 -3.07 0.20
N PHE A 23 -0.30 -3.89 1.24
CA PHE A 23 0.50 -5.12 1.13
C PHE A 23 -0.09 -6.10 0.11
N TYR A 24 -1.41 -6.36 0.18
CA TYR A 24 -2.05 -7.26 -0.78
C TYR A 24 -2.10 -6.67 -2.19
N THR A 25 -2.22 -5.35 -2.35
CA THR A 25 -2.07 -4.70 -3.66
C THR A 25 -0.66 -4.89 -4.22
N TYR A 26 0.37 -4.68 -3.40
CA TYR A 26 1.76 -4.93 -3.79
C TYR A 26 1.98 -6.38 -4.21
N MET A 27 1.54 -7.34 -3.39
CA MET A 27 1.68 -8.77 -3.68
C MET A 27 0.95 -9.18 -4.96
N GLY A 28 -0.25 -8.63 -5.20
CA GLY A 28 -0.99 -8.87 -6.43
C GLY A 28 -0.26 -8.36 -7.68
N LEU A 29 0.23 -7.11 -7.63
CA LEU A 29 1.00 -6.52 -8.73
C LEU A 29 2.30 -7.29 -8.99
N LEU A 30 3.00 -7.68 -7.92
CA LEU A 30 4.21 -8.48 -8.01
C LEU A 30 3.93 -9.85 -8.65
N ALA A 31 2.85 -10.51 -8.25
CA ALA A 31 2.46 -11.80 -8.83
C ALA A 31 2.14 -11.67 -10.32
N VAL A 32 1.39 -10.64 -10.73
CA VAL A 32 1.10 -10.38 -12.15
C VAL A 32 2.38 -10.11 -12.93
N ASN A 33 3.29 -9.29 -12.38
CA ASN A 33 4.56 -8.98 -13.03
C ASN A 33 5.43 -10.23 -13.21
N TYR A 34 5.52 -11.07 -12.17
CA TYR A 34 6.25 -12.33 -12.20
C TYR A 34 5.65 -13.34 -13.19
N MET A 35 4.33 -13.47 -13.23
CA MET A 35 3.67 -14.33 -14.22
C MET A 35 3.93 -13.86 -15.65
N SER A 36 3.96 -12.55 -15.90
CA SER A 36 4.30 -12.03 -17.23
C SER A 36 5.73 -12.33 -17.63
N SER A 37 6.69 -12.21 -16.70
CA SER A 37 8.08 -12.52 -17.02
C SER A 37 8.26 -13.99 -17.37
N LEU A 38 7.49 -14.90 -16.74
CA LEU A 38 7.48 -16.32 -17.08
C LEU A 38 6.80 -16.63 -18.43
N ILE A 39 5.66 -15.99 -18.73
CA ILE A 39 4.84 -16.33 -19.91
C ILE A 39 5.35 -15.64 -21.18
N ILE A 40 5.74 -14.36 -21.07
CA ILE A 40 6.04 -13.48 -22.21
C ILE A 40 7.54 -13.13 -22.26
N GLY A 41 8.32 -13.49 -21.23
CA GLY A 41 9.75 -13.17 -21.17
C GLY A 41 10.05 -11.70 -20.86
N ARG A 42 9.05 -10.94 -20.38
CA ARG A 42 9.21 -9.52 -20.00
C ARG A 42 8.36 -9.14 -18.80
N ASP A 43 8.89 -8.21 -18.01
CA ASP A 43 8.16 -7.54 -16.94
C ASP A 43 7.10 -6.58 -17.52
N LEU A 44 5.94 -6.48 -16.88
CA LEU A 44 4.89 -5.51 -17.23
C LEU A 44 5.09 -4.17 -16.53
N PHE A 45 5.62 -4.22 -15.32
CA PHE A 45 5.78 -3.06 -14.44
C PHE A 45 7.21 -2.99 -13.95
N SER A 46 7.72 -1.77 -13.76
CA SER A 46 9.01 -1.58 -13.09
C SER A 46 8.87 -1.89 -11.60
N SER A 47 9.95 -2.34 -10.96
CA SER A 47 9.98 -2.58 -9.52
C SER A 47 9.61 -1.34 -8.71
N ALA A 48 10.02 -0.15 -9.18
CA ALA A 48 9.66 1.13 -8.58
C ALA A 48 8.14 1.37 -8.63
N PHE A 49 7.50 1.10 -9.78
CA PHE A 49 6.06 1.25 -9.91
C PHE A 49 5.30 0.35 -8.92
N ILE A 50 5.62 -0.94 -8.87
CA ILE A 50 4.98 -1.91 -7.97
C ILE A 50 5.12 -1.45 -6.50
N PHE A 51 6.33 -1.03 -6.12
CA PHE A 51 6.62 -0.55 -4.77
C PHE A 51 5.81 0.71 -4.41
N PHE A 52 5.87 1.74 -5.26
CA PHE A 52 5.18 3.00 -4.98
C PHE A 52 3.66 2.85 -5.04
N THR A 53 3.10 1.98 -5.88
CA THR A 53 1.67 1.71 -5.87
C THR A 53 1.20 1.14 -4.53
N GLY A 54 1.92 0.18 -3.95
CA GLY A 54 1.60 -0.35 -2.61
C GLY A 54 1.61 0.74 -1.52
N LEU A 55 2.58 1.66 -1.58
CA LEU A 55 2.66 2.81 -0.68
C LEU A 55 1.52 3.81 -0.90
N VAL A 56 1.24 4.19 -2.14
CA VAL A 56 0.16 5.13 -2.48
C VAL A 56 -1.19 4.59 -2.03
N ILE A 57 -1.45 3.29 -2.21
CA ILE A 57 -2.69 2.66 -1.74
C ILE A 57 -2.76 2.62 -0.22
N THR A 58 -1.66 2.26 0.46
CA THR A 58 -1.60 2.27 1.93
C THR A 58 -1.93 3.66 2.49
N LEU A 59 -1.17 4.67 2.05
CA LEU A 59 -1.28 6.03 2.56
C LEU A 59 -2.60 6.69 2.13
N GLY A 60 -3.03 6.46 0.89
CA GLY A 60 -4.31 6.97 0.38
C GLY A 60 -5.51 6.36 1.09
N TYR A 61 -5.51 5.05 1.35
CA TYR A 61 -6.59 4.40 2.09
C TYR A 61 -6.60 4.83 3.55
N GLU A 62 -5.45 4.94 4.21
CA GLU A 62 -5.35 5.50 5.57
C GLU A 62 -5.90 6.92 5.63
N ALA A 63 -5.50 7.80 4.71
CA ALA A 63 -6.00 9.16 4.62
C ALA A 63 -7.54 9.16 4.46
N SER A 64 -8.08 8.30 3.60
CA SER A 64 -9.53 8.20 3.39
C SER A 64 -10.31 7.75 4.65
N LEU A 65 -9.72 6.86 5.47
CA LEU A 65 -10.34 6.40 6.72
C LEU A 65 -10.25 7.45 7.83
N ASN A 66 -9.20 8.27 7.82
CA ASN A 66 -8.97 9.31 8.82
C ASN A 66 -9.64 10.65 8.47
N VAL A 67 -10.01 10.87 7.19
CA VAL A 67 -10.92 11.94 6.79
C VAL A 67 -12.30 11.60 7.32
N LYS A 68 -12.66 12.17 8.49
CA LYS A 68 -14.06 12.24 8.91
C LYS A 68 -14.86 12.95 7.80
N LYS A 69 -15.99 12.36 7.39
CA LYS A 69 -17.11 13.11 6.81
C LYS A 69 -17.34 14.32 7.73
N GLY A 70 -17.00 15.51 7.24
CA GLY A 70 -17.39 16.77 7.88
C GLY A 70 -18.89 16.84 8.03
#